data_AF-A0A563BFB9-F1
#
_entry.id   AF-A0A563BFB9-F1
#
_cell.length_a   1.000
_cell.length_b   1.000
_cell.length_c   1.000
_cell.angle_alpha   90.00
_cell.angle_beta   90.00
_cell.angle_gamma   90.00
#
_symmetry.space_group_name_H-M   'P 1'
#
loop_
_entity.id
_entity.type
_entity.pdbx_description
1 polymer ?
#
loop_
_entity_poly.entity_id
_entity_poly.type
_entity_poly.pdbx_seq_one_letter_code
_entity_poly.pdbx_strand_id
1 'polypeptide(L)'
;MEQSNLLYLFLFFNLVLLIIVLFLTLKNRSNKKQEVLQNSIEMMAKNTDQIVEASKNLNDRMVRVEAIVGTITKGVHDGFRDNRQEIATNLQTIQKTMDTRVRDLQNDNAKKLEEMRLTVDEKLQASVEKRFNESFKTISEQLTSVYKGLGEMKNLATGVGDLKKVMEGVKTRGIYGEVQLSSIISDILSPNQYCENISTKPGSADRVEFAVKMPGRDENHETFLPIDSKFPVENYSRLIAAYDLGNKADILTYQKALATDVKEQAKKIFTKYIEPPYTTDFGMMFVPTESLYAEILRIPG
;
A
#
# COMPACT_ATOMS: atom_id res chain seq x y z
N MET A 1 127.85 -89.48 -13.79
CA MET A 1 126.70 -89.52 -14.71
C MET A 1 125.36 -89.80 -14.00
N GLU A 2 125.33 -90.20 -12.72
CA GLU A 2 124.06 -90.54 -12.02
C GLU A 2 123.34 -89.37 -11.33
N GLN A 3 124.02 -88.33 -10.83
CA GLN A 3 123.34 -87.24 -10.08
C GLN A 3 122.49 -86.31 -10.96
N SER A 4 122.80 -86.16 -12.25
CA SER A 4 122.03 -85.34 -13.18
C SER A 4 120.65 -85.93 -13.49
N ASN A 5 120.52 -87.26 -13.56
CA ASN A 5 119.26 -87.94 -13.88
C ASN A 5 118.25 -87.87 -12.71
N LEU A 6 118.73 -87.89 -11.47
CA LEU A 6 117.87 -87.75 -10.29
C LEU A 6 117.27 -86.34 -10.19
N LEU A 7 118.05 -85.32 -10.57
CA LEU A 7 117.62 -83.91 -10.55
C LEU A 7 116.56 -83.62 -11.62
N TYR A 8 116.69 -84.19 -12.82
CA TYR A 8 115.67 -84.10 -13.88
C TYR A 8 114.36 -84.82 -13.52
N LEU A 9 114.43 -85.97 -12.85
CA LEU A 9 113.23 -86.69 -12.39
C LEU A 9 112.46 -85.88 -11.33
N PHE A 10 113.17 -85.24 -10.40
CA PHE A 10 112.56 -84.40 -9.37
C PHE A 10 111.94 -83.11 -9.94
N LEU A 11 112.60 -82.49 -10.92
CA LEU A 11 112.06 -81.34 -11.66
C LEU A 11 110.82 -81.72 -12.46
N PHE A 12 110.82 -82.88 -13.11
CA PHE A 12 109.65 -83.39 -13.84
C PHE A 12 108.46 -83.63 -12.89
N PHE A 13 108.70 -84.22 -11.72
CA PHE A 13 107.66 -84.45 -10.73
C PHE A 13 107.08 -83.14 -10.19
N ASN A 14 107.93 -82.14 -9.92
CA ASN A 14 107.48 -80.81 -9.50
C ASN A 14 106.67 -80.10 -10.58
N LEU A 15 107.08 -80.21 -11.85
CA LEU A 15 106.35 -79.64 -12.98
C LEU A 15 104.95 -80.27 -13.11
N VAL A 16 104.87 -81.59 -12.99
CA VAL A 16 103.59 -82.32 -13.04
C VAL A 16 102.69 -81.92 -11.86
N LEU A 17 103.25 -81.80 -10.65
CA LEU A 17 102.50 -81.34 -9.47
C LEU A 17 101.94 -79.92 -9.67
N LEU A 18 102.75 -79.02 -10.25
CA LEU A 18 102.36 -77.64 -10.49
C LEU A 18 101.25 -77.54 -11.56
N ILE A 19 101.30 -78.39 -12.60
CA ILE A 19 100.24 -78.51 -13.60
C ILE A 19 98.95 -79.03 -12.98
N ILE A 20 99.01 -80.03 -12.09
CA ILE A 20 97.84 -80.58 -11.39
C ILE A 20 97.19 -79.52 -10.48
N VAL A 21 98.00 -78.77 -9.72
CA VAL A 21 97.50 -77.69 -8.86
C VAL A 21 96.88 -76.56 -9.69
N LEU A 22 97.49 -76.19 -10.83
CA LEU A 22 96.93 -75.21 -11.76
C LEU A 22 95.60 -75.69 -12.35
N PHE A 23 95.50 -76.97 -12.72
CA PHE A 23 94.28 -77.55 -13.26
C PHE A 23 93.16 -77.61 -12.21
N LEU A 24 93.48 -77.99 -10.98
CA LEU A 24 92.53 -78.01 -9.87
C LEU A 24 92.04 -76.60 -9.51
N THR A 25 92.93 -75.61 -9.48
CA THR A 25 92.55 -74.21 -9.18
C THR A 25 91.72 -73.58 -10.30
N LEU A 26 92.03 -73.86 -11.57
CA LEU A 26 91.24 -73.41 -12.72
C LEU A 26 89.86 -74.09 -12.76
N LYS A 27 89.79 -75.41 -12.53
CA LYS A 27 88.53 -76.16 -12.47
C LYS A 27 87.63 -75.69 -11.32
N ASN A 28 88.22 -75.43 -10.15
CA ASN A 28 87.48 -74.93 -8.99
C ASN A 28 86.96 -73.49 -9.21
N ARG A 29 87.76 -72.61 -9.83
CA ARG A 29 87.30 -71.25 -10.22
C ARG A 29 86.19 -71.31 -11.27
N SER A 30 86.26 -72.23 -12.23
CA SER A 30 85.24 -72.40 -13.27
C SER A 30 83.92 -72.89 -12.68
N ASN A 31 83.94 -73.91 -11.83
CA ASN A 31 82.74 -74.41 -11.17
C ASN A 31 82.05 -73.33 -10.33
N LYS A 32 82.83 -72.56 -9.56
CA LYS A 32 82.28 -71.49 -8.72
C LYS A 32 81.68 -70.34 -9.54
N LYS A 33 82.25 -70.00 -10.69
CA LYS A 33 81.64 -69.02 -11.62
C LYS A 33 80.34 -69.53 -12.23
N GLN A 34 80.28 -70.81 -12.57
CA GLN A 34 79.11 -71.42 -13.20
C GLN A 34 77.94 -71.55 -12.23
N GLU A 35 78.21 -71.90 -10.97
CA GLU A 35 77.22 -71.94 -9.88
C GLU A 35 76.66 -70.55 -9.56
N VAL A 36 77.51 -69.52 -9.51
CA VAL A 36 77.06 -68.12 -9.33
C VAL A 36 76.19 -67.67 -10.50
N LEU A 37 76.54 -68.02 -11.74
CA LEU A 37 75.76 -67.66 -12.93
C LEU A 37 74.39 -68.37 -12.93
N GLN A 38 74.35 -69.65 -12.56
CA GLN A 38 73.09 -70.41 -12.43
C GLN A 38 72.17 -69.83 -11.36
N ASN A 39 72.70 -69.55 -10.16
CA ASN A 39 71.94 -68.92 -9.08
C ASN A 39 71.42 -67.53 -9.49
N SER A 40 72.19 -66.78 -10.28
CA SER A 40 71.76 -65.47 -10.80
C SER A 40 70.60 -65.60 -11.80
N ILE A 41 70.68 -66.57 -12.70
CA ILE A 41 69.64 -66.85 -13.70
C ILE A 41 68.36 -67.35 -13.01
N GLU A 42 68.49 -68.20 -12.00
CA GLU A 42 67.36 -68.74 -11.24
C GLU A 42 66.68 -67.65 -10.40
N MET A 43 67.46 -66.74 -9.80
CA MET A 43 66.95 -65.57 -9.10
C MET A 43 66.26 -64.58 -10.06
N MET A 44 66.79 -64.40 -11.26
CA MET A 44 66.16 -63.60 -12.32
C MET A 44 64.86 -64.22 -12.82
N ALA A 45 64.80 -65.54 -13.03
CA ALA A 45 63.58 -66.25 -13.42
C ALA A 45 62.49 -66.10 -12.35
N LYS A 46 62.85 -66.31 -11.07
CA LYS A 46 61.93 -66.14 -9.94
C LYS A 46 61.42 -64.70 -9.80
N ASN A 47 62.28 -63.70 -10.02
CA ASN A 47 61.86 -62.30 -10.04
C ASN A 47 60.94 -61.99 -11.23
N THR A 48 61.18 -62.59 -12.39
CA THR A 48 60.35 -62.41 -13.58
C THR A 48 58.96 -62.99 -13.36
N ASP A 49 58.84 -64.18 -12.77
CA ASP A 49 57.56 -64.79 -12.42
C ASP A 49 56.80 -63.95 -11.39
N GLN A 50 57.49 -63.42 -10.37
CA GLN A 50 56.89 -62.50 -9.39
C GLN A 50 56.36 -61.22 -10.05
N ILE A 51 57.06 -60.67 -11.05
CA ILE A 51 56.61 -59.49 -11.79
C ILE A 51 55.38 -59.82 -12.65
N VAL A 52 55.35 -60.97 -13.31
CA VAL A 52 54.20 -61.42 -14.11
C VAL A 52 52.96 -61.64 -13.23
N GLU A 53 53.13 -62.27 -12.07
CA GLU A 53 52.04 -62.50 -11.12
C GLU A 53 51.55 -61.19 -10.48
N ALA A 54 52.45 -60.27 -10.16
CA ALA A 54 52.09 -58.93 -9.71
C ALA A 54 51.34 -58.14 -10.79
N SER A 55 51.78 -58.23 -12.06
CA SER A 55 51.11 -57.59 -13.19
C SER A 55 49.71 -58.15 -13.43
N LYS A 56 49.54 -59.48 -13.33
CA LYS A 56 48.23 -60.13 -13.43
C LYS A 56 47.28 -59.68 -12.32
N ASN A 57 47.75 -59.66 -11.07
CA ASN A 57 46.98 -59.15 -9.94
C ASN A 57 46.61 -57.67 -10.09
N LEU A 58 47.51 -56.84 -10.62
CA LEU A 58 47.22 -55.44 -10.92
C LEU A 58 46.15 -55.30 -12.00
N ASN A 59 46.20 -56.10 -13.06
CA ASN A 59 45.21 -56.07 -14.13
C ASN A 59 43.82 -56.49 -13.62
N ASP A 60 43.73 -57.55 -12.82
CA ASP A 60 42.46 -57.98 -12.21
C ASP A 60 41.90 -56.92 -11.24
N ARG A 61 42.76 -56.19 -10.54
CA ARG A 61 42.34 -55.04 -9.73
C ARG A 61 41.88 -53.88 -10.60
N MET A 62 42.53 -53.61 -11.74
CA MET A 62 42.13 -52.56 -12.67
C MET A 62 40.73 -52.80 -13.25
N VAL A 63 40.44 -54.04 -13.70
CA VAL A 63 39.12 -54.41 -14.23
C VAL A 63 38.02 -54.26 -13.18
N ARG A 64 38.29 -54.63 -11.92
CA ARG A 64 37.34 -54.40 -10.82
C ARG A 64 37.13 -52.91 -10.54
N VAL A 65 38.18 -52.10 -10.62
CA VAL A 65 38.07 -50.65 -10.46
C VAL A 65 37.24 -50.04 -11.59
N GLU A 66 37.45 -50.43 -12.84
CA GLU A 66 36.63 -49.97 -13.98
C GLU A 66 35.15 -50.35 -13.81
N ALA A 67 34.87 -51.56 -13.35
CA ALA A 67 33.50 -51.99 -13.07
C ALA A 67 32.84 -51.16 -11.94
N ILE A 68 33.57 -50.90 -10.86
CA ILE A 68 33.09 -50.05 -9.75
C ILE A 68 32.86 -48.62 -10.24
N VAL A 69 33.80 -48.03 -10.98
CA VAL A 69 33.68 -46.68 -11.56
C VAL A 69 32.50 -46.59 -12.53
N GLY A 70 32.28 -47.62 -13.36
CA GLY A 70 31.12 -47.70 -14.25
C GLY A 70 29.78 -47.76 -13.49
N THR A 71 29.77 -48.44 -12.34
CA THR A 71 28.57 -48.53 -11.49
C THR A 71 28.31 -47.21 -10.75
N ILE A 72 29.37 -46.55 -10.25
CA ILE A 72 29.29 -45.24 -9.61
C ILE A 72 28.82 -44.17 -10.60
N THR A 73 29.38 -44.12 -11.81
CA THR A 73 28.98 -43.15 -12.83
C THR A 73 27.53 -43.32 -13.26
N LYS A 74 27.04 -44.56 -13.39
CA LYS A 74 25.61 -44.83 -13.61
C LYS A 74 24.75 -44.38 -12.43
N GLY A 75 25.10 -44.76 -11.20
CA GLY A 75 24.34 -44.37 -10.01
C GLY A 75 24.28 -42.85 -9.81
N VAL A 76 25.36 -42.13 -10.14
CA VAL A 76 25.39 -40.67 -10.16
C VAL A 76 24.47 -40.12 -11.25
N HIS A 77 24.52 -40.67 -12.46
CA HIS A 77 23.65 -40.22 -13.57
C HIS A 77 22.17 -40.43 -13.25
N ASP A 78 21.81 -41.59 -12.73
CA ASP A 78 20.44 -41.94 -12.35
C ASP A 78 19.97 -41.06 -11.19
N GLY A 79 20.79 -40.88 -10.15
CA GLY A 79 20.49 -39.96 -9.05
C GLY A 79 20.31 -38.51 -9.50
N PHE A 80 21.10 -38.03 -10.47
CA PHE A 80 20.91 -36.71 -11.08
C PHE A 80 19.59 -36.63 -11.86
N ARG A 81 19.20 -37.70 -12.57
CA ARG A 81 17.95 -37.74 -13.34
C ARG A 81 16.74 -37.70 -12.42
N ASP A 82 16.77 -38.47 -11.34
CA ASP A 82 15.71 -38.52 -10.33
C ASP A 82 15.60 -37.19 -9.57
N ASN A 83 16.73 -36.62 -9.14
CA ASN A 83 16.74 -35.30 -8.51
C ASN A 83 16.17 -34.22 -9.43
N ARG A 84 16.50 -34.25 -10.73
CA ARG A 84 15.97 -33.28 -11.71
C ARG A 84 14.46 -33.47 -11.92
N GLN A 85 13.97 -34.71 -11.89
CA GLN A 85 12.54 -35.02 -11.97
C GLN A 85 11.80 -34.51 -10.73
N GLU A 86 12.38 -34.72 -9.54
CA GLU A 86 11.81 -34.27 -8.27
C GLU A 86 11.77 -32.73 -8.19
N ILE A 87 12.85 -32.06 -8.60
CA ILE A 87 12.90 -30.59 -8.70
C ILE A 87 11.83 -30.07 -9.67
N ALA A 88 11.67 -30.70 -10.84
CA ALA A 88 10.63 -30.28 -11.80
C ALA A 88 9.22 -30.43 -11.21
N THR A 89 8.96 -31.52 -10.49
CA THR A 89 7.66 -31.79 -9.84
C THR A 89 7.39 -30.80 -8.70
N ASN A 90 8.41 -30.52 -7.87
CA ASN A 90 8.32 -29.54 -6.80
C ASN A 90 8.08 -28.12 -7.35
N LEU A 91 8.77 -27.73 -8.42
CA LEU A 91 8.56 -26.43 -9.06
C LEU A 91 7.14 -26.29 -9.65
N GLN A 92 6.60 -27.33 -10.27
CA GLN A 92 5.21 -27.33 -10.75
C GLN A 92 4.20 -27.20 -9.60
N THR A 93 4.46 -27.88 -8.49
CA THR A 93 3.60 -27.80 -7.28
C THR A 93 3.65 -26.40 -6.67
N ILE A 94 4.83 -25.79 -6.60
CA ILE A 94 5.01 -24.41 -6.13
C ILE A 94 4.27 -23.44 -7.07
N GLN A 95 4.43 -23.55 -8.39
CA GLN A 95 3.70 -22.71 -9.35
C GLN A 95 2.19 -22.82 -9.15
N LYS A 96 1.65 -24.04 -9.09
CA LYS A 96 0.22 -24.27 -8.92
C LYS A 96 -0.32 -23.70 -7.61
N THR A 97 0.45 -23.83 -6.52
CA THR A 97 0.09 -23.30 -5.20
C THR A 97 0.13 -21.76 -5.20
N MET A 98 1.13 -21.17 -5.84
CA MET A 98 1.25 -19.71 -5.98
C MET A 98 0.11 -19.15 -6.83
N ASP A 99 -0.20 -19.76 -7.98
CA ASP A 99 -1.33 -19.34 -8.82
C ASP A 99 -2.66 -19.39 -8.05
N THR A 100 -2.86 -20.43 -7.26
CA THR A 100 -4.07 -20.57 -6.43
C THR A 100 -4.12 -19.47 -5.37
N ARG A 101 -3.04 -19.25 -4.61
CA ARG A 101 -2.98 -18.18 -3.59
C ARG A 101 -3.13 -16.78 -4.18
N VAL A 102 -2.57 -16.51 -5.36
CA VAL A 102 -2.72 -15.20 -6.03
C VAL A 102 -4.17 -14.98 -6.44
N ARG A 103 -4.84 -16.00 -7.00
CA ARG A 103 -6.28 -15.91 -7.31
C ARG A 103 -7.13 -15.72 -6.08
N ASP A 104 -6.84 -16.45 -4.99
CA ASP A 104 -7.56 -16.31 -3.73
C ASP A 104 -7.39 -14.89 -3.15
N LEU A 105 -6.16 -14.35 -3.16
CA LEU A 105 -5.90 -12.97 -2.74
C LEU A 105 -6.60 -11.94 -3.63
N GLN A 106 -6.64 -12.15 -4.95
CA GLN A 106 -7.37 -11.26 -5.86
C GLN A 106 -8.87 -11.27 -5.57
N ASN A 107 -9.45 -12.46 -5.36
CA ASN A 107 -10.86 -12.62 -5.04
C ASN A 107 -11.21 -12.03 -3.65
N ASP A 108 -10.38 -12.29 -2.64
CA ASP A 108 -10.55 -11.74 -1.29
C ASP A 108 -10.40 -10.21 -1.28
N ASN A 109 -9.46 -9.67 -2.04
CA ASN A 109 -9.31 -8.21 -2.18
C ASN A 109 -10.51 -7.59 -2.91
N ALA A 110 -11.00 -8.22 -3.99
CA ALA A 110 -12.19 -7.74 -4.68
C ALA A 110 -13.42 -7.74 -3.76
N LYS A 111 -13.57 -8.81 -2.95
CA LYS A 111 -14.66 -8.91 -1.98
C LYS A 111 -14.53 -7.88 -0.85
N LYS A 112 -13.33 -7.68 -0.29
CA LYS A 112 -13.08 -6.63 0.71
C LYS A 112 -13.26 -5.22 0.16
N LEU A 113 -12.89 -4.98 -1.10
CA LEU A 113 -13.13 -3.69 -1.76
C LEU A 113 -14.62 -3.42 -1.92
N GLU A 114 -15.43 -4.42 -2.29
CA GLU A 114 -16.88 -4.26 -2.39
C GLU A 114 -17.53 -4.10 -1.00
N GLU A 115 -17.10 -4.86 0.02
CA GLU A 115 -17.55 -4.66 1.40
C GLU A 115 -17.16 -3.28 1.93
N MET A 116 -15.97 -2.77 1.61
CA MET A 116 -15.58 -1.39 1.92
C MET A 116 -16.43 -0.38 1.16
N ARG A 117 -16.74 -0.61 -0.12
CA ARG A 117 -17.61 0.28 -0.92
C ARG A 117 -19.00 0.38 -0.30
N LEU A 118 -19.60 -0.75 0.04
CA LEU A 118 -20.90 -0.83 0.70
C LEU A 118 -20.87 -0.18 2.09
N THR A 119 -19.85 -0.48 2.91
CA THR A 119 -19.71 0.08 4.26
C THR A 119 -19.43 1.58 4.23
N VAL A 120 -18.66 2.06 3.26
CA VAL A 120 -18.38 3.48 3.07
C VAL A 120 -19.65 4.19 2.62
N ASP A 121 -20.40 3.69 1.64
CA ASP A 121 -21.67 4.30 1.23
C ASP A 121 -22.69 4.32 2.39
N GLU A 122 -22.86 3.20 3.12
CA GLU A 122 -23.77 3.14 4.28
C GLU A 122 -23.33 4.07 5.41
N LYS A 123 -22.04 4.10 5.77
CA LYS A 123 -21.55 4.95 6.87
C LYS A 123 -21.48 6.41 6.49
N LEU A 124 -21.12 6.76 5.27
CA LEU A 124 -21.04 8.15 4.84
C LEU A 124 -22.45 8.75 4.79
N GLN A 125 -23.41 8.05 4.21
CA GLN A 125 -24.77 8.57 4.07
C GLN A 125 -25.52 8.55 5.41
N ALA A 126 -25.49 7.44 6.15
CA ALA A 126 -26.23 7.34 7.41
C ALA A 126 -25.56 8.08 8.59
N SER A 127 -24.22 8.07 8.73
CA SER A 127 -23.57 8.70 9.89
C SER A 127 -23.42 10.21 9.74
N VAL A 128 -23.25 10.72 8.52
CA VAL A 128 -23.22 12.17 8.28
C VAL A 128 -24.63 12.72 8.43
N GLU A 129 -25.64 12.15 7.76
CA GLU A 129 -27.02 12.66 7.85
C GLU A 129 -27.59 12.54 9.27
N LYS A 130 -27.30 11.44 9.99
CA LYS A 130 -27.78 11.26 11.36
C LYS A 130 -27.08 12.15 12.37
N ARG A 131 -25.74 12.26 12.33
CA ARG A 131 -25.03 13.18 13.24
C ARG A 131 -25.34 14.64 12.91
N PHE A 132 -25.53 14.97 11.64
CA PHE A 132 -25.92 16.31 11.22
C PHE A 132 -27.35 16.64 11.67
N ASN A 133 -28.32 15.73 11.49
CA ASN A 133 -29.68 15.91 12.00
C ASN A 133 -29.74 15.94 13.54
N GLU A 134 -28.94 15.15 14.25
CA GLU A 134 -28.86 15.19 15.71
C GLU A 134 -28.19 16.48 16.23
N SER A 135 -27.11 16.93 15.59
CA SER A 135 -26.50 18.24 15.89
C SER A 135 -27.46 19.39 15.58
N PHE A 136 -28.17 19.34 14.45
CA PHE A 136 -29.15 20.36 14.09
C PHE A 136 -30.40 20.35 14.96
N LYS A 137 -30.86 19.16 15.40
CA LYS A 137 -31.95 19.01 16.37
C LYS A 137 -31.57 19.59 17.73
N THR A 138 -30.35 19.33 18.19
CA THR A 138 -29.83 19.90 19.46
C THR A 138 -29.74 21.42 19.37
N ILE A 139 -29.26 21.96 18.24
CA ILE A 139 -29.23 23.40 17.95
C ILE A 139 -30.66 23.96 17.87
N SER A 140 -31.59 23.27 17.21
CA SER A 140 -32.99 23.68 17.09
C SER A 140 -33.73 23.65 18.44
N GLU A 141 -33.43 22.68 19.31
CA GLU A 141 -33.96 22.61 20.67
C GLU A 141 -33.39 23.72 21.55
N GLN A 142 -32.11 24.06 21.42
CA GLN A 142 -31.51 25.21 22.09
C GLN A 142 -32.09 26.53 21.59
N LEU A 143 -32.27 26.71 20.27
CA LEU A 143 -32.96 27.84 19.69
C LEU A 143 -34.39 27.95 20.24
N THR A 144 -35.14 26.86 20.28
CA THR A 144 -36.52 26.83 20.81
C THR A 144 -36.56 27.14 22.31
N SER A 145 -35.55 26.70 23.08
CA SER A 145 -35.42 26.99 24.50
C SER A 145 -35.11 28.47 24.75
N VAL A 146 -34.26 29.08 23.91
CA VAL A 146 -34.01 30.53 23.90
C VAL A 146 -35.27 31.32 23.49
N TYR A 147 -36.04 30.83 22.50
CA TYR A 147 -37.35 31.38 22.15
C TYR A 147 -38.36 31.29 23.30
N LYS A 148 -38.35 30.21 24.09
CA LYS A 148 -39.18 30.09 25.30
C LYS A 148 -38.71 31.02 26.42
N GLY A 149 -37.40 31.20 26.59
CA GLY A 149 -36.82 32.17 27.54
C GLY A 149 -37.11 33.63 27.17
N LEU A 150 -37.20 33.96 25.88
CA LEU A 150 -37.62 35.26 25.38
C LEU A 150 -39.15 35.43 25.33
N GLY A 151 -39.91 34.33 25.37
CA GLY A 151 -41.38 34.30 25.37
C GLY A 151 -42.04 34.88 26.63
N GLU A 152 -41.29 35.16 27.69
CA GLU A 152 -41.80 35.82 28.89
C GLU A 152 -41.89 37.36 28.76
N MET A 153 -41.52 37.95 27.62
CA MET A 153 -41.66 39.40 27.37
C MET A 153 -42.82 39.74 26.41
N LYS A 154 -43.91 38.97 26.41
CA LYS A 154 -45.19 39.29 25.74
C LYS A 154 -45.96 40.44 26.43
N ASN A 155 -45.26 41.48 26.88
CA ASN A 155 -45.83 42.68 27.53
C ASN A 155 -45.06 43.97 27.18
N LEU A 156 -44.60 44.12 25.93
CA LEU A 156 -44.07 45.39 25.42
C LEU A 156 -44.73 45.74 24.08
N ALA A 157 -46.05 45.89 24.11
CA ALA A 157 -46.87 46.34 22.97
C ALA A 157 -46.82 47.87 22.73
N THR A 158 -45.89 48.61 23.34
CA THR A 158 -45.92 50.08 23.37
C THR A 158 -44.74 50.78 22.68
N GLY A 159 -43.86 50.03 22.01
CA GLY A 159 -42.66 50.57 21.33
C GLY A 159 -42.56 50.29 19.82
N VAL A 160 -43.60 49.73 19.19
CA VAL A 160 -43.54 49.24 17.80
C VAL A 160 -43.75 50.37 16.75
N GLY A 161 -44.06 51.59 17.19
CA GLY A 161 -44.27 52.75 16.30
C GLY A 161 -42.99 53.34 15.69
N ASP A 162 -41.89 53.36 16.44
CA ASP A 162 -40.64 54.00 15.99
C ASP A 162 -39.79 53.08 15.10
N LEU A 163 -39.89 51.76 15.25
CA LEU A 163 -39.26 50.77 14.36
C LEU A 163 -39.86 50.80 12.95
N LYS A 164 -41.16 51.08 12.81
CA LYS A 164 -41.81 51.22 11.49
C LYS A 164 -41.19 52.37 10.66
N LYS A 165 -40.75 53.44 11.33
CA LYS A 165 -40.09 54.61 10.69
C LYS A 165 -38.64 54.35 10.30
N VAL A 166 -37.90 53.55 11.06
CA VAL A 166 -36.50 53.18 10.75
C VAL A 166 -36.42 52.21 9.57
N MET A 167 -37.51 51.50 9.28
CA MET A 167 -37.62 50.55 8.18
C MET A 167 -38.00 51.17 6.83
N GLU A 168 -37.99 52.48 6.57
CA GLU A 168 -38.35 53.00 5.23
C GLU A 168 -37.18 52.98 4.22
N GLY A 169 -35.93 52.95 4.68
CA GLY A 169 -34.74 53.02 3.83
C GLY A 169 -34.11 51.66 3.48
N VAL A 170 -33.82 51.42 2.19
CA VAL A 170 -33.19 50.18 1.68
C VAL A 170 -31.84 49.88 2.34
N LYS A 171 -31.03 50.91 2.64
CA LYS A 171 -29.71 50.75 3.28
C LYS A 171 -29.81 50.36 4.76
N THR A 172 -30.70 51.01 5.51
CA THR A 172 -30.91 50.74 6.94
C THR A 172 -31.44 49.32 7.16
N ARG A 173 -32.23 48.80 6.20
CA ARG A 173 -32.75 47.43 6.21
C ARG A 173 -31.66 46.37 6.02
N GLY A 174 -30.73 46.58 5.09
CA GLY A 174 -29.58 45.68 4.89
C GLY A 174 -28.72 45.59 6.15
N ILE A 175 -28.38 46.75 6.71
CA ILE A 175 -27.61 46.85 7.96
C ILE A 175 -28.32 46.14 9.12
N TYR A 176 -29.65 46.27 9.24
CA TYR A 176 -30.40 45.59 10.30
C TYR A 176 -30.31 44.06 10.19
N GLY A 177 -30.44 43.53 8.97
CA GLY A 177 -30.30 42.09 8.72
C GLY A 177 -28.88 41.58 9.01
N GLU A 178 -27.86 42.34 8.63
CA GLU A 178 -26.45 42.04 8.90
C GLU A 178 -26.14 42.05 10.41
N VAL A 179 -26.62 43.07 11.14
CA VAL A 179 -26.43 43.19 12.60
C VAL A 179 -27.13 42.05 13.35
N GLN A 180 -28.35 41.69 12.92
CA GLN A 180 -29.06 40.57 13.52
C GLN A 180 -28.34 39.24 13.26
N LEU A 181 -27.87 39.02 12.03
CA LEU A 181 -27.07 37.85 11.68
C LEU A 181 -25.78 37.79 12.51
N SER A 182 -25.07 38.93 12.62
CA SER A 182 -23.86 39.07 13.44
C SER A 182 -24.10 38.65 14.89
N SER A 183 -25.16 39.18 15.52
CA SER A 183 -25.51 38.84 16.90
C SER A 183 -25.78 37.35 17.08
N ILE A 184 -26.53 36.73 16.15
CA ILE A 184 -26.84 35.29 16.23
C ILE A 184 -25.58 34.46 16.07
N ILE A 185 -24.71 34.81 15.11
CA ILE A 185 -23.46 34.09 14.85
C ILE A 185 -22.50 34.23 16.04
N SER A 186 -22.35 35.42 16.61
CA SER A 186 -21.48 35.65 17.76
C SER A 186 -21.95 34.95 19.04
N ASP A 187 -23.26 34.79 19.22
CA ASP A 187 -23.83 34.13 20.39
C ASP A 187 -23.69 32.60 20.31
N ILE A 188 -23.70 32.03 19.10
CA ILE A 188 -23.70 30.57 18.87
C ILE A 188 -22.28 30.04 18.60
N LEU A 189 -21.45 30.79 17.89
CA LEU A 189 -20.15 30.35 17.39
C LEU A 189 -19.01 31.13 18.04
N SER A 190 -17.90 30.44 18.32
CA SER A 190 -16.69 31.11 18.78
C SER A 190 -16.07 31.95 17.65
N PRO A 191 -15.41 33.10 17.94
CA PRO A 191 -14.81 33.97 16.91
C PRO A 191 -13.84 33.27 15.94
N ASN A 192 -13.23 32.16 16.36
CA ASN A 192 -12.32 31.38 15.52
C ASN A 192 -13.03 30.45 14.53
N GLN A 193 -14.34 30.23 14.68
CA GLN A 193 -15.14 29.30 13.88
C GLN A 193 -15.81 29.96 12.68
N TYR A 194 -15.79 31.28 12.58
CA TYR A 194 -16.37 32.01 11.45
C TYR A 194 -15.47 33.18 11.03
N CYS A 195 -15.72 33.70 9.85
CA CYS A 195 -15.08 34.91 9.34
C CYS A 195 -16.16 35.86 8.82
N GLU A 196 -15.96 37.15 9.03
CA GLU A 196 -16.87 38.19 8.57
C GLU A 196 -16.32 38.88 7.32
N ASN A 197 -17.19 39.23 6.39
CA ASN A 197 -16.85 40.04 5.23
C ASN A 197 -15.65 39.48 4.45
N ILE A 198 -15.62 38.19 4.14
CA ILE A 198 -14.52 37.57 3.41
C ILE A 198 -14.91 37.23 1.98
N SER A 199 -13.90 37.13 1.09
CA SER A 199 -14.09 36.52 -0.22
C SER A 199 -13.91 35.01 -0.08
N THR A 200 -14.95 34.25 -0.42
CA THR A 200 -14.94 32.78 -0.33
C THR A 200 -14.41 32.11 -1.60
N LYS A 201 -14.33 32.86 -2.69
CA LYS A 201 -13.88 32.40 -4.00
C LYS A 201 -12.50 32.98 -4.33
N PRO A 202 -11.51 32.15 -4.72
CA PRO A 202 -10.22 32.67 -5.15
C PRO A 202 -10.35 33.66 -6.31
N GLY A 203 -9.86 34.88 -6.13
CA GLY A 203 -9.90 35.93 -7.16
C GLY A 203 -11.23 36.68 -7.28
N SER A 204 -12.25 36.36 -6.48
CA SER A 204 -13.48 37.14 -6.44
C SER A 204 -13.34 38.38 -5.55
N ALA A 205 -13.94 39.49 -5.98
CA ALA A 205 -14.11 40.70 -5.18
C ALA A 205 -15.42 40.69 -4.36
N ASP A 206 -16.33 39.74 -4.61
CA ASP A 206 -17.56 39.58 -3.85
C ASP A 206 -17.24 39.09 -2.44
N ARG A 207 -17.69 39.83 -1.43
CA ARG A 207 -17.48 39.51 -0.01
C ARG A 207 -18.80 39.05 0.57
N VAL A 208 -18.81 37.85 1.15
CA VAL A 208 -19.97 37.34 1.89
C VAL A 208 -19.97 37.94 3.29
N GLU A 209 -21.15 38.24 3.82
CA GLU A 209 -21.31 38.82 5.16
C GLU A 209 -20.67 37.92 6.23
N PHE A 210 -20.97 36.62 6.20
CA PHE A 210 -20.38 35.63 7.10
C PHE A 210 -19.99 34.35 6.36
N ALA A 211 -18.91 33.73 6.82
CA ALA A 211 -18.45 32.43 6.34
C ALA A 211 -18.05 31.56 7.53
N VAL A 212 -18.76 30.44 7.74
CA VAL A 212 -18.45 29.51 8.82
C VAL A 212 -17.37 28.54 8.35
N LYS A 213 -16.35 28.33 9.18
CA LYS A 213 -15.28 27.38 8.92
C LYS A 213 -15.79 25.95 9.14
N MET A 214 -15.87 25.19 8.07
CA MET A 214 -16.23 23.78 8.11
C MET A 214 -14.96 22.93 8.25
N PRO A 215 -14.99 21.84 9.03
CA PRO A 215 -13.90 20.88 9.04
C PRO A 215 -13.81 20.24 7.65
N GLY A 216 -12.81 20.65 6.86
CA GLY A 216 -12.58 20.14 5.51
C GLY A 216 -12.32 18.64 5.51
N ARG A 217 -12.56 18.00 4.36
CA ARG A 217 -12.24 16.58 4.15
C ARG A 217 -10.72 16.30 4.08
N ASP A 218 -9.92 17.32 3.78
CA ASP A 218 -8.46 17.28 3.76
C ASP A 218 -7.87 18.23 4.81
N GLU A 219 -6.84 17.80 5.54
CA GLU A 219 -6.17 18.57 6.61
C GLU A 219 -5.55 19.90 6.13
N ASN A 220 -5.46 20.12 4.81
CA ASN A 220 -4.79 21.26 4.19
C ASN A 220 -5.73 22.31 3.55
N HIS A 221 -7.05 22.18 3.70
CA HIS A 221 -7.98 23.19 3.15
C HIS A 221 -9.12 23.52 4.11
N GLU A 222 -9.19 24.78 4.53
CA GLU A 222 -10.35 25.32 5.23
C GLU A 222 -11.50 25.48 4.22
N THR A 223 -12.60 24.77 4.42
CA THR A 223 -13.81 24.90 3.60
C THR A 223 -14.76 25.89 4.26
N PHE A 224 -15.26 26.86 3.50
CA PHE A 224 -16.17 27.88 4.03
C PHE A 224 -17.64 27.58 3.69
N LEU A 225 -18.53 27.78 4.65
CA LEU A 225 -19.98 27.83 4.44
C LEU A 225 -20.44 29.29 4.37
N PRO A 226 -20.72 29.84 3.18
CA PRO A 226 -21.16 31.23 3.03
C PRO A 226 -22.59 31.44 3.56
N ILE A 227 -22.78 32.51 4.32
CA ILE A 227 -24.06 32.97 4.87
C ILE A 227 -24.25 34.44 4.51
N ASP A 228 -25.34 34.74 3.81
CA ASP A 228 -25.65 36.09 3.32
C ASP A 228 -27.10 36.46 3.66
N SER A 229 -27.30 37.64 4.24
CA SER A 229 -28.60 38.18 4.61
C SER A 229 -29.29 38.80 3.40
N LYS A 230 -30.53 38.38 3.15
CA LYS A 230 -31.35 38.91 2.07
C LYS A 230 -32.75 39.22 2.59
N PHE A 231 -33.24 40.40 2.18
CA PHE A 231 -34.53 40.90 2.62
C PHE A 231 -35.40 41.33 1.42
N PRO A 232 -36.13 40.39 0.78
CA PRO A 232 -37.05 40.67 -0.34
C PRO A 232 -38.35 41.34 0.14
N VAL A 233 -38.23 42.54 0.70
CA VAL A 233 -39.34 43.22 1.41
C VAL A 233 -40.40 43.73 0.47
N GLU A 234 -40.06 44.11 -0.76
CA GLU A 234 -40.99 44.83 -1.62
C GLU A 234 -42.17 43.95 -2.02
N ASN A 235 -41.88 42.74 -2.50
CA ASN A 235 -42.91 41.75 -2.80
C ASN A 235 -43.63 41.28 -1.53
N TYR A 236 -42.92 41.18 -0.41
CA TYR A 236 -43.51 40.83 0.88
C TYR A 236 -44.50 41.91 1.39
N SER A 237 -44.13 43.19 1.33
CA SER A 237 -45.02 44.30 1.72
C SER A 237 -46.26 44.38 0.83
N ARG A 238 -46.11 44.16 -0.49
CA ARG A 238 -47.26 44.08 -1.42
C ARG A 238 -48.18 42.91 -1.09
N LEU A 239 -47.60 41.76 -0.71
CA LEU A 239 -48.35 40.59 -0.30
C LEU A 239 -49.13 40.82 1.01
N ILE A 240 -48.51 41.44 2.02
CA ILE A 240 -49.21 41.82 3.27
C ILE A 240 -50.36 42.80 2.97
N ALA A 241 -50.14 43.81 2.15
CA ALA A 241 -51.20 44.74 1.75
C ALA A 241 -52.34 44.02 1.01
N ALA A 242 -52.04 43.02 0.18
CA ALA A 242 -53.05 42.21 -0.50
C ALA A 242 -53.83 41.30 0.47
N TYR A 243 -53.18 40.80 1.53
CA TYR A 243 -53.86 40.09 2.62
C TYR A 243 -54.83 41.01 3.37
N ASP A 244 -54.41 42.24 3.69
CA ASP A 244 -55.25 43.23 4.38
C ASP A 244 -56.47 43.66 3.55
N LEU A 245 -56.31 43.76 2.22
CA LEU A 245 -57.38 44.09 1.28
C LEU A 245 -58.28 42.90 0.92
N GLY A 246 -57.90 41.67 1.28
CA GLY A 246 -58.67 40.46 1.01
C GLY A 246 -58.76 40.06 -0.47
N ASN A 247 -57.93 40.63 -1.35
CA ASN A 247 -57.97 40.33 -2.79
C ASN A 247 -57.20 39.05 -3.12
N LYS A 248 -57.92 37.94 -3.31
CA LYS A 248 -57.34 36.62 -3.62
C LYS A 248 -56.47 36.60 -4.89
N ALA A 249 -56.79 37.41 -5.89
CA ALA A 249 -56.03 37.44 -7.15
C ALA A 249 -54.65 38.11 -6.96
N ASP A 250 -54.61 39.20 -6.19
CA ASP A 250 -53.38 39.93 -5.88
C ASP A 250 -52.48 39.12 -4.93
N ILE A 251 -53.07 38.44 -3.94
CA ILE A 251 -52.35 37.53 -3.03
C ILE A 251 -51.57 36.49 -3.83
N LEU A 252 -52.24 35.77 -4.75
CA LEU A 252 -51.57 34.74 -5.58
C LEU A 252 -50.48 35.34 -6.48
N THR A 253 -50.70 36.55 -6.99
CA THR A 253 -49.74 37.24 -7.87
C THR A 253 -48.49 37.63 -7.09
N TYR A 254 -48.65 38.28 -5.94
CA TYR A 254 -47.53 38.73 -5.11
C TYR A 254 -46.82 37.57 -4.40
N GLN A 255 -47.53 36.48 -4.09
CA GLN A 255 -46.91 35.27 -3.57
C GLN A 255 -45.96 34.64 -4.61
N LYS A 256 -46.37 34.56 -5.89
CA LYS A 256 -45.49 34.11 -6.98
C LYS A 256 -44.32 35.06 -7.23
N ALA A 257 -44.56 36.37 -7.14
CA ALA A 257 -43.51 37.37 -7.29
C ALA A 257 -42.46 37.24 -6.17
N LEU A 258 -42.90 37.06 -4.93
CA LEU A 258 -42.04 36.81 -3.78
C LEU A 258 -41.22 35.52 -3.98
N ALA A 259 -41.86 34.43 -4.43
CA ALA A 259 -41.18 33.17 -4.75
C ALA A 259 -40.04 33.36 -5.75
N THR A 260 -40.30 34.13 -6.80
CA THR A 260 -39.35 34.38 -7.89
C THR A 260 -38.17 35.20 -7.38
N ASP A 261 -38.43 36.27 -6.63
CA ASP A 261 -37.38 37.12 -6.05
C ASP A 261 -36.48 36.32 -5.10
N VAL A 262 -37.06 35.52 -4.20
CA VAL A 262 -36.31 34.62 -3.31
C VAL A 262 -35.42 33.66 -4.10
N LYS A 263 -35.95 33.04 -5.17
CA LYS A 263 -35.17 32.15 -6.06
C LYS A 263 -34.03 32.90 -6.77
N GLU A 264 -34.27 34.13 -7.19
CA GLU A 264 -33.23 34.97 -7.80
C GLU A 264 -32.13 35.36 -6.80
N GLN A 265 -32.49 35.70 -5.55
CA GLN A 265 -31.50 35.98 -4.51
C GLN A 265 -30.67 34.73 -4.20
N ALA A 266 -31.30 33.56 -4.07
CA ALA A 266 -30.59 32.30 -3.89
C ALA A 266 -29.62 32.02 -5.05
N LYS A 267 -30.03 32.27 -6.29
CA LYS A 267 -29.16 32.13 -7.47
C LYS A 267 -27.97 33.11 -7.45
N LYS A 268 -28.19 34.35 -6.98
CA LYS A 268 -27.11 35.33 -6.79
C LYS A 268 -26.09 34.87 -5.75
N ILE A 269 -26.56 34.36 -4.60
CA ILE A 269 -25.71 33.80 -3.55
C ILE A 269 -24.87 32.64 -4.10
N PHE A 270 -25.50 31.72 -4.83
CA PHE A 270 -24.80 30.61 -5.47
C PHE A 270 -23.70 31.09 -6.43
N THR A 271 -24.06 32.02 -7.31
CA THR A 271 -23.13 32.54 -8.33
C THR A 271 -21.97 33.31 -7.70
N LYS A 272 -22.22 34.10 -6.66
CA LYS A 272 -21.22 34.96 -6.02
C LYS A 272 -20.30 34.22 -5.06
N TYR A 273 -20.82 33.26 -4.29
CA TYR A 273 -20.09 32.75 -3.13
C TYR A 273 -19.78 31.25 -3.16
N ILE A 274 -20.47 30.44 -3.97
CA ILE A 274 -20.30 28.98 -3.97
C ILE A 274 -19.29 28.53 -5.04
N GLU A 275 -18.18 27.93 -4.61
CA GLU A 275 -17.12 27.34 -5.44
C GLU A 275 -16.36 26.25 -4.66
N PRO A 276 -16.79 24.97 -4.75
CA PRO A 276 -16.00 23.85 -4.25
C PRO A 276 -14.65 23.74 -4.99
N PRO A 277 -13.53 23.41 -4.29
CA PRO A 277 -13.43 22.92 -2.91
C PRO A 277 -13.27 24.00 -1.83
N TYR A 278 -13.22 25.27 -2.19
CA TYR A 278 -13.01 26.39 -1.26
C TYR A 278 -14.23 26.64 -0.38
N THR A 279 -15.42 26.35 -0.91
CA THR A 279 -16.68 26.40 -0.17
C THR A 279 -17.41 25.06 -0.16
N THR A 280 -18.42 24.98 0.70
CA THR A 280 -19.47 23.97 0.58
C THR A 280 -20.17 24.06 -0.79
N ASP A 281 -20.81 22.96 -1.20
CA ASP A 281 -21.63 22.84 -2.41
C ASP A 281 -22.99 23.57 -2.32
N PHE A 282 -23.34 24.04 -1.12
CA PHE A 282 -24.48 24.90 -0.84
C PHE A 282 -24.07 26.12 0.00
N GLY A 283 -24.98 27.08 0.14
CA GLY A 283 -24.81 28.27 0.97
C GLY A 283 -26.11 28.59 1.69
N MET A 284 -26.05 29.41 2.74
CA MET A 284 -27.22 29.78 3.53
C MET A 284 -27.66 31.21 3.23
N MET A 285 -28.96 31.38 3.02
CA MET A 285 -29.58 32.69 2.93
C MET A 285 -30.28 32.98 4.26
N PHE A 286 -29.85 34.02 4.95
CA PHE A 286 -30.48 34.46 6.19
C PHE A 286 -31.64 35.41 5.90
N VAL A 287 -32.77 35.19 6.57
CA VAL A 287 -33.99 35.99 6.44
C VAL A 287 -34.31 36.60 7.82
N PRO A 288 -34.26 37.93 7.98
CA PRO A 288 -34.26 38.58 9.29
C PRO A 288 -35.62 38.62 10.02
N THR A 289 -36.70 38.28 9.31
CA THR A 289 -38.06 38.31 9.89
C THR A 289 -38.75 36.97 9.77
N GLU A 290 -39.26 36.46 10.89
CA GLU A 290 -39.97 35.19 10.96
C GLU A 290 -41.22 35.16 10.07
N SER A 291 -41.97 36.26 9.99
CA SER A 291 -43.18 36.34 9.16
C SER A 291 -42.88 36.17 7.66
N LEU A 292 -41.75 36.70 7.20
CA LEU A 292 -41.27 36.48 5.83
C LEU A 292 -40.83 35.04 5.62
N TYR A 293 -40.09 34.47 6.57
CA TYR A 293 -39.66 33.07 6.52
C TYR A 293 -40.86 32.11 6.45
N ALA A 294 -41.88 32.32 7.29
CA ALA A 294 -43.10 31.54 7.29
C ALA A 294 -43.85 31.63 5.95
N GLU A 295 -43.86 32.81 5.33
CA GLU A 295 -44.50 32.97 4.03
C GLU A 295 -43.71 32.29 2.90
N ILE A 296 -42.38 32.33 2.95
CA ILE A 296 -41.52 31.59 2.01
C ILE A 296 -41.79 30.08 2.11
N LEU A 297 -41.91 29.53 3.33
CA LEU A 297 -42.21 28.11 3.55
C LEU A 297 -43.58 27.67 3.04
N ARG A 298 -44.55 28.59 2.95
CA ARG A 298 -45.89 28.30 2.42
C ARG A 298 -45.92 28.20 0.90
N ILE A 299 -44.90 28.71 0.23
CA ILE A 299 -44.80 28.67 -1.23
C ILE A 299 -44.30 27.26 -1.61
N PRO A 300 -45.06 26.48 -2.39
CA PRO A 300 -44.57 25.20 -2.89
C PRO A 300 -43.33 25.41 -3.77
N GLY A 301 -42.26 24.68 -3.46
CA GLY A 301 -40.94 24.77 -4.09
C GLY A 301 -40.90 24.31 -5.54
#